data_AF-J9AIS6-F1
#
_entry.id   AF-J9AIS6-F1
#
_cell.length_a   1.000
_cell.length_b   1.000
_cell.length_c   1.000
_cell.angle_alpha   90.00
_cell.angle_beta   90.00
_cell.angle_gamma   90.00
#
_symmetry.space_group_name_H-M   'P 1'
#
loop_
_entity.id
_entity.type
_entity.pdbx_description
1 polymer ?
#
loop_
_entity_poly.entity_id
_entity_poly.type
_entity_poly.pdbx_seq_one_letter_code
_entity_poly.pdbx_strand_id
1 'polypeptide(L)'
;MLISFTFTETDLSKYLEQHRTGLEQMQVRLFLFQLLRGLAFCHSKKILHRDLKPQNLLLNGNGELKLADFGLARAKSVPSRTYSHEVVTLWYRPPDVLLGSTDYSTSLDLWGVGCIFAEMCTGEALFQGVTNNVTDQLDRIFSIRGIPDPKKWPEVLKLPHYSPNFHPPYQELDWSEIDKSLARLKNGQSLLSNFLQLNPTDRISANGAMMHPYFGCFPSSIHLLPPTASIYSLPKI
;
A
#
# COMPACT_ATOMS: atom_id res chain seq x y z
N MET A 1 -4.84 29.98 0.82
CA MET A 1 -4.98 29.57 -0.60
C MET A 1 -5.90 28.37 -0.62
N LEU A 2 -7.17 28.55 -0.98
CA LEU A 2 -8.15 27.46 -1.08
C LEU A 2 -7.84 26.69 -2.36
N ILE A 3 -7.42 25.42 -2.22
CA ILE A 3 -7.27 24.51 -3.35
C ILE A 3 -8.67 23.99 -3.66
N SER A 4 -9.27 24.48 -4.74
CA SER A 4 -10.56 23.99 -5.24
C SER A 4 -10.37 22.59 -5.81
N PHE A 5 -10.86 21.57 -5.11
CA PHE A 5 -10.97 20.22 -5.64
C PHE A 5 -12.27 20.12 -6.44
N THR A 6 -12.17 20.27 -7.76
CA THR A 6 -13.24 19.80 -8.66
C THR A 6 -13.19 18.27 -8.73
N PHE A 7 -14.31 17.64 -8.38
CA PHE A 7 -14.71 16.26 -8.70
C PHE A 7 -14.23 15.15 -7.74
N THR A 8 -15.00 14.93 -6.67
CA THR A 8 -14.96 13.68 -5.88
C THR A 8 -16.38 13.31 -5.48
N GLU A 9 -16.86 12.15 -5.92
CA GLU A 9 -18.17 11.61 -5.50
C GLU A 9 -18.03 10.76 -4.23
N THR A 10 -16.87 10.12 -4.02
CA THR A 10 -16.58 9.33 -2.82
C THR A 10 -15.06 9.09 -2.61
N ASP A 11 -14.70 8.43 -1.52
CA ASP A 11 -13.37 7.86 -1.26
C ASP A 11 -13.41 6.31 -1.33
N LEU A 12 -12.24 5.67 -1.47
CA LEU A 12 -12.15 4.22 -1.63
C LEU A 12 -12.68 3.49 -0.38
N SER A 13 -12.55 4.06 0.82
CA SER A 13 -13.09 3.46 2.05
C SER A 13 -14.60 3.29 1.95
N LYS A 14 -15.32 4.37 1.64
CA LYS A 14 -16.78 4.33 1.45
C LYS A 14 -17.20 3.46 0.27
N TYR A 15 -16.40 3.41 -0.79
CA TYR A 15 -16.67 2.53 -1.92
C TYR A 15 -16.57 1.04 -1.53
N LEU A 16 -15.59 0.68 -0.68
CA LEU A 16 -15.42 -0.69 -0.18
C LEU A 16 -16.49 -1.11 0.83
N GLU A 17 -17.06 -0.17 1.60
CA GLU A 17 -18.20 -0.47 2.49
C GLU A 17 -19.41 -1.04 1.73
N GLN A 18 -19.56 -0.69 0.45
CA GLN A 18 -20.58 -1.20 -0.46
C GLN A 18 -20.18 -2.53 -1.13
N HIS A 19 -18.91 -2.95 -1.02
CA HIS A 19 -18.32 -4.12 -1.66
C HIS A 19 -17.59 -5.01 -0.63
N ARG A 20 -18.31 -5.43 0.41
CA ARG A 20 -17.75 -6.18 1.55
C ARG A 20 -17.13 -7.54 1.20
N THR A 21 -17.34 -8.04 0.00
CA THR A 21 -16.73 -9.29 -0.51
C THR A 21 -15.56 -9.04 -1.47
N GLY A 22 -15.07 -7.80 -1.54
CA GLY A 22 -14.06 -7.36 -2.49
C GLY A 22 -14.63 -6.85 -3.82
N LEU A 23 -13.77 -6.18 -4.57
CA LEU A 23 -14.08 -5.63 -5.89
C LEU A 23 -13.87 -6.66 -7.01
N GLU A 24 -14.44 -6.39 -8.18
CA GLU A 24 -14.16 -7.18 -9.38
C GLU A 24 -12.67 -7.08 -9.77
N GLN A 25 -12.06 -8.17 -10.23
CA GLN A 25 -10.62 -8.23 -10.52
C GLN A 25 -10.14 -7.14 -11.50
N MET A 26 -10.94 -6.81 -12.53
CA MET A 26 -10.56 -5.76 -13.46
C MET A 26 -10.57 -4.38 -12.78
N GLN A 27 -11.57 -4.12 -11.94
CA GLN A 27 -11.65 -2.89 -11.16
C GLN A 27 -10.45 -2.75 -10.20
N VAL A 28 -10.06 -3.84 -9.52
CA VAL A 28 -8.85 -3.87 -8.68
C VAL A 28 -7.61 -3.53 -9.51
N ARG A 29 -7.44 -4.13 -10.69
CA ARG A 29 -6.30 -3.83 -11.58
C ARG A 29 -6.27 -2.36 -12.00
N LEU A 30 -7.41 -1.80 -12.39
CA LEU A 30 -7.53 -0.39 -12.82
C LEU A 30 -7.19 0.56 -11.68
N PHE A 31 -7.76 0.36 -10.49
CA PHE A 31 -7.49 1.18 -9.32
C PHE A 31 -6.03 1.06 -8.84
N LEU A 32 -5.50 -0.15 -8.76
CA LEU A 32 -4.10 -0.37 -8.37
C LEU A 32 -3.13 0.28 -9.37
N PHE A 33 -3.40 0.18 -10.68
CA PHE A 33 -2.57 0.82 -11.69
C PHE A 33 -2.59 2.35 -11.57
N GLN A 34 -3.76 2.95 -11.37
CA GLN A 34 -3.90 4.40 -11.17
C GLN A 34 -3.18 4.87 -9.89
N LEU A 35 -3.30 4.12 -8.79
CA LEU A 35 -2.58 4.37 -7.54
C LEU A 35 -1.06 4.35 -7.76
N LEU A 36 -0.55 3.29 -8.39
CA LEU A 36 0.88 3.15 -8.71
C LEU A 36 1.38 4.26 -9.62
N ARG A 37 0.60 4.65 -10.62
CA ARG A 37 0.93 5.74 -11.54
C ARG A 37 1.04 7.08 -10.82
N GLY A 38 0.11 7.37 -9.91
CA GLY A 38 0.16 8.55 -9.04
C GLY A 38 1.41 8.55 -8.15
N LEU A 39 1.70 7.43 -7.47
CA LEU A 39 2.85 7.31 -6.60
C LEU A 39 4.18 7.38 -7.35
N ALA A 40 4.28 6.74 -8.51
CA ALA A 40 5.45 6.83 -9.38
C ALA A 40 5.77 8.29 -9.72
N PHE A 41 4.75 9.09 -10.04
CA PHE A 41 4.93 10.52 -10.25
C PHE A 41 5.43 11.23 -8.99
N CYS A 42 4.77 11.06 -7.84
CA CYS A 42 5.20 11.66 -6.57
C CYS A 42 6.66 11.28 -6.22
N HIS A 43 7.01 10.01 -6.36
CA HIS A 43 8.32 9.47 -6.04
C HIS A 43 9.40 10.04 -6.98
N SER A 44 9.10 10.23 -8.26
CA SER A 44 9.99 10.91 -9.22
C SER A 44 10.29 12.37 -8.83
N LYS A 45 9.35 13.01 -8.12
CA LYS A 45 9.49 14.36 -7.56
C LYS A 45 10.05 14.38 -6.14
N LYS A 46 10.54 13.24 -5.63
CA LYS A 46 11.07 13.07 -4.27
C LYS A 46 10.05 13.38 -3.16
N ILE A 47 8.76 13.22 -3.46
CA ILE A 47 7.64 13.39 -2.52
C ILE A 47 7.21 12.02 -2.01
N LEU A 48 7.09 11.88 -0.69
CA LEU A 48 6.51 10.71 -0.01
C LEU A 48 5.08 11.03 0.40
N HIS A 49 4.16 10.07 0.27
CA HIS A 49 2.79 10.26 0.74
C HIS A 49 2.69 10.09 2.26
N ARG A 50 3.32 9.06 2.83
CA ARG A 50 3.41 8.76 4.29
C ARG A 50 2.13 8.37 5.02
N ASP A 51 0.97 8.53 4.40
CA ASP A 51 -0.34 8.23 5.00
C ASP A 51 -1.27 7.61 3.96
N LEU A 52 -0.79 6.58 3.25
CA LEU A 52 -1.65 5.84 2.34
C LEU A 52 -2.65 5.01 3.12
N LYS A 53 -3.93 5.24 2.82
CA LYS A 53 -5.09 4.52 3.33
C LYS A 53 -6.27 4.75 2.37
N PRO A 54 -7.31 3.89 2.35
CA PRO A 54 -8.45 4.03 1.44
C PRO A 54 -9.14 5.40 1.53
N GLN A 55 -9.18 6.04 2.71
CA GLN A 55 -9.78 7.37 2.89
C GLN A 55 -9.04 8.48 2.12
N ASN A 56 -7.76 8.26 1.79
CA ASN A 56 -6.92 9.21 1.04
C ASN A 56 -6.89 8.90 -0.46
N LEU A 57 -7.69 7.94 -0.93
CA LEU A 57 -7.85 7.60 -2.35
C LEU A 57 -9.23 8.02 -2.82
N LEU A 58 -9.28 9.08 -3.61
CA LEU A 58 -10.53 9.67 -4.09
C LEU A 58 -10.98 8.98 -5.38
N LEU A 59 -12.27 8.72 -5.46
CA LEU A 59 -12.92 8.12 -6.62
C LEU A 59 -13.94 9.08 -7.23
N ASN A 60 -14.08 8.98 -8.53
CA ASN A 60 -15.12 9.68 -9.26
C ASN A 60 -16.05 8.73 -10.03
N GLY A 61 -17.18 9.25 -10.53
CA GLY A 61 -18.19 8.44 -11.23
C GLY A 61 -17.71 7.77 -12.52
N ASN A 62 -16.55 8.17 -13.05
CA ASN A 62 -15.93 7.59 -14.25
C ASN A 62 -14.92 6.48 -13.90
N GLY A 63 -14.75 6.12 -12.62
CA GLY A 63 -13.77 5.13 -12.19
C GLY A 63 -12.33 5.65 -12.06
N GLU A 64 -12.11 6.96 -12.10
CA GLU A 64 -10.78 7.50 -11.88
C GLU A 64 -10.42 7.52 -10.39
N LEU A 65 -9.20 7.08 -10.08
CA LEU A 65 -8.62 7.10 -8.74
C LEU A 65 -7.53 8.17 -8.66
N LYS A 66 -7.61 9.04 -7.64
CA LYS A 66 -6.61 10.09 -7.37
C LYS A 66 -6.12 10.05 -5.93
N LEU A 67 -4.83 10.29 -5.76
CA LEU A 67 -4.21 10.49 -4.45
C LEU A 67 -4.69 11.82 -3.83
N ALA A 68 -5.04 11.79 -2.56
CA ALA A 68 -5.44 12.94 -1.77
C ALA A 68 -4.56 13.10 -0.52
N ASP A 69 -4.88 14.12 0.26
CA ASP A 69 -4.29 14.38 1.57
C ASP A 69 -2.74 14.23 1.62
N PHE A 70 -2.08 15.15 0.94
CA PHE A 70 -0.65 15.36 1.08
C PHE A 70 -0.31 16.16 2.36
N GLY A 71 -1.20 16.25 3.36
CA GLY A 71 -0.99 17.03 4.58
C GLY A 71 0.27 16.62 5.35
N LEU A 72 0.59 15.32 5.33
CA LEU A 72 1.82 14.73 5.88
C LEU A 72 2.93 14.55 4.84
N ALA A 73 2.69 14.87 3.57
CA ALA A 73 3.68 14.71 2.53
C ALA A 73 4.84 15.69 2.72
N ARG A 74 6.06 15.18 2.58
CA ARG A 74 7.30 15.96 2.72
C ARG A 74 8.36 15.44 1.75
N ALA A 75 9.32 16.30 1.42
CA ALA A 75 10.52 15.89 0.72
C ALA A 75 11.31 14.86 1.55
N LYS A 76 11.96 13.90 0.89
CA LYS A 76 12.81 12.87 1.54
C LYS A 76 13.85 13.42 2.52
N SER A 77 14.24 14.69 2.41
CA SER A 77 15.31 15.32 3.19
C SER A 77 14.89 15.97 4.51
N VAL A 78 13.60 15.94 4.90
CA VAL A 78 13.13 16.58 6.14
C VAL A 78 12.89 15.53 7.23
N PRO A 79 13.69 15.51 8.30
CA PRO A 79 13.48 14.62 9.45
C PRO A 79 12.12 14.91 10.11
N SER A 80 11.34 13.86 10.39
CA SER A 80 10.08 13.99 11.10
C SER A 80 10.32 13.99 12.61
N ARG A 81 10.04 15.10 13.28
CA ARG A 81 9.77 15.14 14.73
C ARG A 81 8.34 15.64 14.90
N THR A 82 7.67 15.08 15.91
CA THR A 82 6.27 15.27 16.35
C THR A 82 5.20 14.47 15.59
N TYR A 83 4.84 13.31 16.14
CA TYR A 83 3.47 12.77 16.02
C TYR A 83 2.67 13.32 17.22
N SER A 84 1.58 14.04 16.94
CA SER A 84 0.59 14.51 17.91
C SER A 84 -0.31 13.37 18.40
N HIS A 85 -0.96 13.55 19.55
CA HIS A 85 -1.85 12.62 20.27
C HIS A 85 -3.17 12.28 19.55
N GLU A 86 -3.20 12.24 18.22
CA GLU A 86 -4.36 11.74 17.49
C GLU A 86 -4.44 10.22 17.59
N VAL A 87 -5.66 9.71 17.63
CA VAL A 87 -5.95 8.28 17.54
C VAL A 87 -5.64 7.86 16.10
N VAL A 88 -4.49 7.21 15.86
CA VAL A 88 -4.02 6.89 14.52
C VAL A 88 -4.16 5.40 14.24
N THR A 89 -4.88 5.08 13.18
CA THR A 89 -4.96 3.71 12.63
C THR A 89 -3.61 3.29 12.08
N LEU A 90 -3.10 2.13 12.52
CA LEU A 90 -1.77 1.61 12.15
C LEU A 90 -1.81 0.60 10.98
N TRP A 91 -2.99 0.29 10.44
CA TRP A 91 -3.22 -0.84 9.52
C TRP A 91 -2.38 -0.82 8.23
N TYR A 92 -1.98 0.37 7.79
CA TYR A 92 -1.19 0.58 6.57
C TYR A 92 0.26 0.96 6.87
N ARG A 93 0.69 0.93 8.14
CA ARG A 93 2.05 1.28 8.56
C ARG A 93 2.97 0.06 8.40
N PRO A 94 4.17 0.22 7.79
CA PRO A 94 5.05 -0.91 7.54
C PRO A 94 5.79 -1.36 8.81
N PRO A 95 6.24 -2.64 8.86
CA PRO A 95 6.86 -3.23 10.04
C PRO A 95 8.17 -2.55 10.41
N ASP A 96 9.00 -2.13 9.45
CA ASP A 96 10.26 -1.42 9.73
C ASP A 96 10.04 -0.09 10.48
N VAL A 97 8.98 0.65 10.13
CA VAL A 97 8.62 1.89 10.85
C VAL A 97 8.06 1.57 12.23
N LEU A 98 7.21 0.54 12.35
CA LEU A 98 6.67 0.09 13.64
C LEU A 98 7.78 -0.42 14.58
N LEU A 99 8.83 -1.01 14.02
CA LEU A 99 10.02 -1.46 14.73
C LEU A 99 10.99 -0.31 15.10
N GLY A 100 10.68 0.93 14.72
CA GLY A 100 11.43 2.13 15.10
C GLY A 100 12.46 2.60 14.07
N SER A 101 12.37 2.15 12.81
CA SER A 101 13.20 2.71 11.74
C SER A 101 12.93 4.20 11.57
N THR A 102 14.00 4.96 11.35
CA THR A 102 13.95 6.39 11.02
C THR A 102 14.29 6.66 9.55
N ASP A 103 14.61 5.61 8.79
CA ASP A 103 14.90 5.71 7.36
C ASP A 103 13.60 5.69 6.54
N TYR A 104 13.00 6.87 6.39
CA TYR A 104 11.79 7.03 5.60
C TYR A 104 12.11 7.11 4.11
N SER A 105 11.88 6.00 3.41
CA SER A 105 12.05 5.90 1.97
C SER A 105 10.70 5.84 1.22
N THR A 106 10.75 5.81 -0.10
CA THR A 106 9.57 5.55 -0.95
C THR A 106 8.93 4.20 -0.66
N SER A 107 9.69 3.22 -0.15
CA SER A 107 9.20 1.88 0.19
C SER A 107 8.12 1.85 1.29
N LEU A 108 7.98 2.92 2.08
CA LEU A 108 6.90 3.07 3.06
C LEU A 108 5.55 3.09 2.34
N ASP A 109 5.42 3.92 1.31
CA ASP A 109 4.18 4.03 0.54
C ASP A 109 3.84 2.67 -0.12
N LEU A 110 4.85 1.91 -0.55
CA LEU A 110 4.67 0.64 -1.26
C LEU A 110 4.12 -0.47 -0.36
N TRP A 111 4.42 -0.46 0.94
CA TRP A 111 3.73 -1.33 1.90
C TRP A 111 2.24 -0.99 1.99
N GLY A 112 1.92 0.30 2.11
CA GLY A 112 0.53 0.77 2.13
C GLY A 112 -0.24 0.37 0.86
N VAL A 113 0.41 0.42 -0.31
CA VAL A 113 -0.15 -0.11 -1.56
C VAL A 113 -0.48 -1.59 -1.45
N GLY A 114 0.40 -2.42 -0.87
CA GLY A 114 0.14 -3.84 -0.63
C GLY A 114 -1.09 -4.08 0.25
N CYS A 115 -1.20 -3.35 1.36
CA CYS A 115 -2.38 -3.42 2.25
C CYS A 115 -3.68 -3.04 1.52
N ILE A 116 -3.67 -1.92 0.78
CA ILE A 116 -4.84 -1.44 0.02
C ILE A 116 -5.17 -2.41 -1.12
N PHE A 117 -4.18 -3.01 -1.77
CA PHE A 117 -4.39 -4.02 -2.80
C PHE A 117 -5.12 -5.24 -2.23
N ALA A 118 -4.66 -5.78 -1.10
CA ALA A 118 -5.35 -6.88 -0.44
C ALA A 118 -6.79 -6.49 -0.05
N GLU A 119 -6.98 -5.31 0.54
CA GLU A 119 -8.29 -4.81 0.95
C GLU A 119 -9.26 -4.60 -0.22
N MET A 120 -8.78 -4.13 -1.38
CA MET A 120 -9.60 -4.09 -2.59
C MET A 120 -10.03 -5.49 -3.06
N CYS A 121 -9.24 -6.53 -2.77
CA CYS A 121 -9.55 -7.90 -3.16
C CYS A 121 -10.50 -8.61 -2.20
N THR A 122 -10.42 -8.29 -0.90
CA THR A 122 -11.18 -9.00 0.16
C THR A 122 -12.37 -8.21 0.68
N GLY A 123 -12.35 -6.88 0.55
CA GLY A 123 -13.32 -5.96 1.14
C GLY A 123 -13.00 -5.58 2.59
N GLU A 124 -11.92 -6.13 3.17
CA GLU A 124 -11.51 -5.87 4.56
C GLU A 124 -10.02 -5.57 4.66
N ALA A 125 -9.65 -4.69 5.58
CA ALA A 125 -8.25 -4.35 5.84
C ALA A 125 -7.45 -5.61 6.24
N LEU A 126 -6.28 -5.80 5.63
CA LEU A 126 -5.46 -7.01 5.82
C LEU A 126 -4.90 -7.14 7.24
N PHE A 127 -4.46 -6.03 7.84
CA PHE A 127 -3.82 -6.02 9.16
C PHE A 127 -4.56 -5.09 10.12
N GLN A 128 -5.64 -5.60 10.72
CA GLN A 128 -6.51 -4.85 11.63
C GLN A 128 -5.96 -4.84 13.07
N GLY A 129 -4.83 -4.15 13.27
CA GLY A 129 -4.29 -3.96 14.61
C GLY A 129 -5.15 -3.02 15.46
N VAL A 130 -5.13 -3.23 16.77
CA VAL A 130 -5.80 -2.35 17.75
C VAL A 130 -5.20 -0.94 17.64
N THR A 131 -6.06 0.07 17.65
CA THR A 131 -5.65 1.46 17.49
C THR A 131 -4.61 1.89 18.52
N ASN A 132 -3.58 2.59 18.08
CA ASN A 132 -2.43 3.00 18.89
C ASN A 132 -1.66 1.85 19.57
N ASN A 133 -1.87 0.58 19.16
CA ASN A 133 -1.13 -0.57 19.69
C ASN A 133 -0.16 -1.12 18.63
N VAL A 134 1.10 -0.67 18.71
CA VAL A 134 2.17 -1.09 17.79
C VAL A 134 2.45 -2.58 17.90
N THR A 135 2.44 -3.15 19.10
CA THR A 135 2.72 -4.58 19.32
C THR A 135 1.66 -5.46 18.68
N ASP A 136 0.37 -5.13 18.86
CA ASP A 136 -0.72 -5.86 18.23
C ASP A 136 -0.66 -5.73 16.69
N GLN A 137 -0.38 -4.53 16.16
CA GLN A 137 -0.19 -4.35 14.72
C GLN A 137 0.96 -5.22 14.16
N LEU A 138 2.11 -5.27 14.85
CA LEU A 138 3.22 -6.14 14.47
C LEU A 138 2.83 -7.62 14.52
N ASP A 139 2.07 -8.02 15.54
CA ASP A 139 1.57 -9.39 15.67
C ASP A 139 0.64 -9.79 14.50
N ARG A 140 -0.26 -8.89 14.07
CA ARG A 140 -1.07 -9.07 12.86
C ARG A 140 -0.21 -9.23 11.61
N ILE A 141 0.86 -8.44 11.48
CA ILE A 141 1.75 -8.52 10.32
C ILE A 141 2.50 -9.86 10.33
N PHE A 142 3.10 -10.22 11.46
CA PHE A 142 3.93 -11.41 11.57
C PHE A 142 3.12 -12.70 11.49
N SER A 143 1.85 -12.70 11.93
CA SER A 143 0.98 -13.87 11.78
C SER A 143 0.71 -14.26 10.32
N ILE A 144 0.90 -13.35 9.36
CA ILE A 144 0.77 -13.60 7.92
C ILE A 144 2.13 -13.68 7.23
N ARG A 145 3.05 -12.76 7.52
CA ARG A 145 4.33 -12.61 6.80
C ARG A 145 5.51 -13.30 7.49
N GLY A 146 5.27 -13.97 8.62
CA GLY A 146 6.30 -14.52 9.49
C GLY A 146 7.03 -13.45 10.28
N ILE A 147 7.79 -13.88 11.28
CA ILE A 147 8.71 -12.99 12.01
C ILE A 147 9.93 -12.63 11.13
N PRO A 148 10.56 -11.45 11.31
CA PRO A 148 11.77 -11.10 10.58
C PRO A 148 12.90 -12.11 10.83
N ASP A 149 13.45 -12.68 9.75
CA ASP A 149 14.63 -13.54 9.78
C ASP A 149 15.90 -12.68 9.63
N PRO A 150 16.76 -12.57 10.68
CA PRO A 150 17.99 -11.79 10.61
C PRO A 150 18.99 -12.26 9.55
N LYS A 151 18.86 -13.48 9.01
CA LYS A 151 19.68 -13.93 7.87
C LYS A 151 19.27 -13.26 6.57
N LYS A 152 17.98 -12.94 6.41
CA LYS A 152 17.42 -12.26 5.22
C LYS A 152 17.40 -10.74 5.39
N TRP A 153 17.23 -10.26 6.62
CA TRP A 153 17.22 -8.84 6.96
C TRP A 153 18.11 -8.54 8.18
N PRO A 154 19.45 -8.52 8.01
CA PRO A 154 20.39 -8.31 9.12
C PRO A 154 20.19 -6.99 9.87
N GLU A 155 19.75 -5.94 9.18
CA GLU A 155 19.52 -4.61 9.74
C GLU A 155 18.38 -4.59 10.77
N VAL A 156 17.49 -5.59 10.77
CA VAL A 156 16.40 -5.67 11.76
C VAL A 156 16.94 -5.71 13.19
N LEU A 157 18.13 -6.28 13.39
CA LEU A 157 18.80 -6.35 14.70
C LEU A 157 19.18 -4.97 15.26
N LYS A 158 19.23 -3.95 14.41
CA LYS A 158 19.57 -2.56 14.79
C LYS A 158 18.32 -1.74 15.13
N LEU A 159 17.12 -2.27 14.90
CA LEU A 159 15.88 -1.53 15.10
C LEU A 159 15.51 -1.47 16.59
N PRO A 160 15.17 -0.29 17.15
CA PRO A 160 14.96 -0.10 18.58
C PRO A 160 13.91 -1.01 19.21
N HIS A 161 12.89 -1.42 18.45
CA HIS A 161 11.77 -2.19 18.96
C HIS A 161 11.75 -3.63 18.45
N TYR A 162 12.83 -4.12 17.82
CA TYR A 162 12.92 -5.52 17.41
C TYR A 162 13.11 -6.43 18.62
N SER A 163 12.05 -7.17 18.96
CA SER A 163 12.04 -8.12 20.06
C SER A 163 11.31 -9.41 19.65
N PRO A 164 11.97 -10.32 18.89
CA PRO A 164 11.31 -11.47 18.27
C PRO A 164 10.70 -12.44 19.28
N ASN A 165 11.24 -12.50 20.51
CA ASN A 165 10.75 -13.38 21.58
C ASN A 165 9.39 -12.96 22.15
N PHE A 166 8.87 -11.78 21.81
CA PHE A 166 7.53 -11.33 22.23
C PHE A 166 6.42 -11.79 21.28
N HIS A 167 6.78 -12.46 20.18
CA HIS A 167 5.84 -12.97 19.20
C HIS A 167 5.93 -14.50 19.12
N PRO A 168 4.83 -15.20 18.82
CA PRO A 168 4.88 -16.59 18.38
C PRO A 168 5.85 -16.77 17.18
N PRO A 169 6.40 -17.97 16.98
CA PRO A 169 7.34 -18.26 15.90
C PRO A 169 6.64 -18.38 14.54
N TYR A 170 5.89 -17.34 14.15
CA TYR A 170 5.10 -17.31 12.93
C TYR A 170 5.97 -17.55 11.69
N GLN A 171 5.40 -18.32 10.76
CA GLN A 171 5.94 -18.54 9.43
C GLN A 171 5.09 -17.78 8.41
N GLU A 172 5.67 -17.47 7.25
CA GLU A 172 4.93 -16.87 6.14
C GLU A 172 3.85 -17.83 5.66
N LEU A 173 2.62 -17.32 5.56
CA LEU A 173 1.45 -18.06 5.07
C LEU A 173 1.27 -17.85 3.56
N ASP A 174 0.74 -18.85 2.87
CA ASP A 174 0.30 -18.69 1.50
C ASP A 174 -0.97 -17.82 1.45
N TRP A 175 -1.13 -17.01 0.41
CA TRP A 175 -2.30 -16.14 0.28
C TRP A 175 -3.63 -16.90 0.23
N SER A 176 -3.63 -18.16 -0.19
CA SER A 176 -4.79 -19.04 -0.17
C SER A 176 -5.25 -19.45 1.23
N GLU A 177 -4.37 -19.39 2.22
CA GLU A 177 -4.69 -19.61 3.63
C GLU A 177 -5.32 -18.37 4.28
N ILE A 178 -5.03 -17.18 3.74
CA ILE A 178 -5.54 -15.91 4.24
C ILE A 178 -6.96 -15.64 3.73
N ASP A 179 -7.14 -15.64 2.41
CA ASP A 179 -8.45 -15.38 1.80
C ASP A 179 -8.54 -15.97 0.38
N LYS A 180 -9.69 -16.58 0.06
CA LYS A 180 -9.93 -17.24 -1.24
C LYS A 180 -9.88 -16.27 -2.43
N SER A 181 -10.22 -15.00 -2.23
CA SER A 181 -10.15 -13.96 -3.25
C SER A 181 -8.70 -13.64 -3.62
N LEU A 182 -7.77 -13.69 -2.66
CA LEU A 182 -6.34 -13.49 -2.92
C LEU A 182 -5.75 -14.66 -3.73
N ALA A 183 -6.18 -15.90 -3.45
CA ALA A 183 -5.77 -17.08 -4.20
C ALA A 183 -6.12 -16.99 -5.70
N ARG A 184 -7.21 -16.31 -6.06
CA ARG A 184 -7.70 -16.20 -7.44
C ARG A 184 -6.99 -15.14 -8.28
N LEU A 185 -6.06 -14.38 -7.69
CA LEU A 185 -5.33 -13.32 -8.37
C LEU A 185 -4.24 -13.90 -9.28
N LYS A 186 -4.59 -14.16 -10.56
CA LYS A 186 -3.60 -14.54 -11.58
C LYS A 186 -2.48 -13.49 -11.66
N ASN A 187 -1.24 -13.90 -11.38
CA ASN A 187 -0.05 -13.04 -11.22
C ASN A 187 -0.16 -11.97 -10.11
N GLY A 188 -1.26 -11.86 -9.38
CA GLY A 188 -1.42 -10.81 -8.36
C GLY A 188 -0.86 -11.21 -7.01
N GLN A 189 -0.83 -12.50 -6.69
CA GLN A 189 -0.21 -13.02 -5.47
C GLN A 189 1.29 -12.67 -5.39
N SER A 190 2.03 -12.85 -6.48
CA SER A 190 3.45 -12.48 -6.52
C SER A 190 3.64 -10.96 -6.41
N LEU A 191 2.77 -10.17 -7.04
CA LEU A 191 2.81 -8.71 -6.91
C LEU A 191 2.51 -8.25 -5.48
N LEU A 192 1.50 -8.84 -4.83
CA LEU A 192 1.16 -8.56 -3.43
C LEU A 192 2.32 -8.91 -2.50
N SER A 193 2.95 -10.06 -2.70
CA SER A 193 4.15 -10.47 -1.97
C SER A 193 5.30 -9.48 -2.16
N ASN A 194 5.51 -8.98 -3.38
CA ASN A 194 6.54 -8.00 -3.68
C ASN A 194 6.30 -6.64 -2.99
N PHE A 195 5.07 -6.28 -2.66
CA PHE A 195 4.78 -5.09 -1.83
C PHE A 195 4.96 -5.36 -0.33
N LEU A 196 4.50 -6.52 0.15
CA LEU A 196 4.44 -6.87 1.58
C LEU A 196 5.71 -7.56 2.09
N GLN A 197 6.88 -7.06 1.67
CA GLN A 197 8.17 -7.49 2.21
C GLN A 197 8.45 -6.83 3.56
N LEU A 198 8.93 -7.61 4.53
CA LEU A 198 9.32 -7.10 5.85
C LEU A 198 10.50 -6.14 5.72
N ASN A 199 11.53 -6.56 4.99
CA ASN A 199 12.67 -5.72 4.66
C ASN A 199 12.26 -4.64 3.64
N PRO A 200 12.40 -3.34 3.96
CA PRO A 200 11.99 -2.26 3.07
C PRO A 200 12.75 -2.20 1.74
N THR A 201 13.97 -2.74 1.65
CA THR A 201 14.76 -2.72 0.40
C THR A 201 14.27 -3.71 -0.64
N ASP A 202 13.56 -4.74 -0.20
CA ASP A 202 13.09 -5.83 -1.06
C ASP A 202 11.71 -5.50 -1.67
N ARG A 203 11.08 -4.41 -1.24
CA ARG A 203 9.79 -3.95 -1.77
C ARG A 203 9.95 -3.44 -3.20
N ILE A 204 9.11 -3.94 -4.10
CA ILE A 204 9.04 -3.46 -5.49
C ILE A 204 8.74 -1.97 -5.54
N SER A 205 9.37 -1.23 -6.45
CA SER A 205 9.07 0.19 -6.67
C SER A 205 7.75 0.38 -7.44
N ALA A 206 7.16 1.57 -7.38
CA ALA A 206 5.92 1.86 -8.12
C ALA A 206 6.09 1.66 -9.64
N ASN A 207 7.22 2.10 -10.21
CA ASN A 207 7.56 1.87 -11.61
C ASN A 207 7.74 0.37 -11.93
N GLY A 208 8.46 -0.37 -11.07
CA GLY A 208 8.64 -1.81 -11.24
C GLY A 208 7.30 -2.56 -11.19
N ALA A 209 6.42 -2.17 -10.28
CA ALA A 209 5.10 -2.76 -10.11
C ALA A 209 4.20 -2.54 -11.33
N MET A 210 4.20 -1.36 -11.94
CA MET A 210 3.43 -1.10 -13.17
C MET A 210 3.86 -1.99 -14.33
N MET A 211 5.12 -2.46 -14.35
CA MET A 211 5.63 -3.40 -15.36
C MET A 211 5.39 -4.88 -15.01
N HIS A 212 4.76 -5.17 -13.87
CA HIS A 212 4.53 -6.53 -13.41
C HIS A 212 3.52 -7.28 -14.32
N PRO A 213 3.68 -8.60 -14.57
CA PRO A 213 2.74 -9.41 -15.36
C PRO A 213 1.27 -9.41 -14.90
N TYR A 214 0.98 -8.83 -13.72
CA TYR A 214 -0.38 -8.62 -13.24
C TYR A 214 -1.16 -7.63 -14.11
N PHE A 215 -0.46 -6.65 -14.70
CA PHE A 215 -1.02 -5.64 -15.61
C PHE A 215 -0.89 -5.99 -17.08
N GLY A 216 -0.44 -7.21 -17.41
CA GLY A 216 -0.18 -7.64 -18.79
C GLY A 216 -1.42 -7.67 -19.71
N CYS A 217 -2.63 -7.51 -19.16
CA CYS A 217 -3.85 -7.34 -19.95
C CYS A 217 -4.04 -5.92 -20.51
N PHE A 218 -3.32 -4.92 -19.99
CA PHE A 218 -3.42 -3.54 -20.46
C PHE A 218 -2.59 -3.31 -21.73
N PRO A 219 -3.02 -2.42 -22.64
CA PRO A 219 -2.25 -2.08 -23.82
C PRO A 219 -0.92 -1.42 -23.44
N SER A 220 0.18 -1.78 -24.11
CA SER A 220 1.52 -1.22 -23.81
C SER A 220 1.58 0.31 -23.91
N SER A 221 0.68 0.93 -24.68
CA SER A 221 0.54 2.39 -24.76
C SER A 221 0.17 3.05 -23.44
N ILE A 222 -0.35 2.32 -22.45
CA ILE A 222 -0.66 2.84 -21.11
C ILE A 222 0.57 3.42 -20.42
N HIS A 223 1.76 2.86 -20.68
CA HIS A 223 3.02 3.35 -20.14
C HIS A 223 3.54 4.61 -20.84
N LEU A 224 2.98 4.97 -22.00
CA LEU A 224 3.35 6.15 -22.78
C LEU A 224 2.47 7.36 -22.45
N LEU A 225 1.42 7.19 -21.64
CA LEU A 225 0.50 8.27 -21.29
C LEU A 225 1.21 9.35 -20.44
N PRO A 226 1.10 10.64 -20.80
CA PRO A 226 1.67 11.72 -19.99
C PRO A 226 0.99 11.77 -18.61
N PRO A 227 1.68 12.18 -17.53
CA PRO A 227 1.14 12.10 -16.16
C PRO A 227 -0.23 12.74 -15.94
N THR A 228 -0.60 13.72 -16.77
CA THR A 228 -1.88 14.44 -16.72
C THR A 228 -3.02 13.76 -17.47
N ALA A 229 -2.74 12.81 -18.37
CA ALA A 229 -3.77 12.09 -19.12
C ALA A 229 -4.42 11.00 -18.27
N SER A 230 -5.73 10.83 -18.43
CA SER A 230 -6.48 9.71 -17.86
C SER A 230 -6.13 8.39 -18.56
N ILE A 231 -6.12 7.28 -17.83
CA ILE A 231 -5.94 5.95 -18.45
C ILE A 231 -7.10 5.60 -19.38
N TYR A 232 -8.30 6.12 -19.10
CA TYR A 232 -9.51 5.94 -19.92
C TYR A 232 -9.48 6.69 -21.25
N SER A 233 -8.43 7.47 -21.52
CA SER A 233 -8.18 8.00 -22.87
C SER A 233 -7.77 6.92 -23.87
N LEU A 234 -7.42 5.72 -23.39
CA LEU A 234 -7.08 4.58 -24.24
C LEU A 234 -8.34 3.74 -24.54
N PRO A 235 -8.55 3.35 -25.81
CA PRO A 235 -9.76 2.63 -26.25
C PRO A 235 -9.87 1.17 -25.76
N LYS A 236 -8.92 0.69 -24.94
CA LYS A 236 -8.82 -0.71 -24.49
C LYS A 236 -8.61 -0.82 -22.96
N ILE A 237 -9.08 0.18 -22.22
CA ILE A 237 -9.06 0.26 -20.76
C ILE A 237 -10.49 0.15 -20.25
#